data_AF-A0A519RWK1-F1
#
_entry.id   AF-A0A519RWK1-F1
#
_cell.length_a   1.000
_cell.length_b   1.000
_cell.length_c   1.000
_cell.angle_alpha   90.00
_cell.angle_beta   90.00
_cell.angle_gamma   90.00
#
_symmetry.space_group_name_H-M   'P 1'
#
loop_
_entity.id
_entity.type
_entity.pdbx_description
1 polymer ?
#
loop_
_entity_poly.entity_id
_entity_poly.type
_entity_poly.pdbx_seq_one_letter_code
_entity_poly.pdbx_strand_id
1 'polypeptide(L)'
;MSVTKINLVLFGIGNVGSAFINQVIKQQQSLLQEKNIELVFAIITNSTLAFFEREGQKNRWDADFTKSPAPFTIQNIIDYSKEAELENLIAIDATTSAEIVNSYDLLLENNFDILSVNSNSTIQEPEVTPVNLINQIIQIAEHYETQKRQIA
;
A
#
# COMPACT_ATOMS: atom_id res chain seq x y z
N MET A 1 -1.24 -22.91 7.74
CA MET A 1 -1.99 -21.66 7.52
C MET A 1 -1.54 -21.10 6.18
N SER A 2 -2.44 -20.58 5.35
CA SER A 2 -2.06 -19.89 4.12
C SER A 2 -1.45 -18.54 4.46
N VAL A 3 -0.48 -18.10 3.68
CA VAL A 3 0.07 -16.74 3.77
C VAL A 3 -0.87 -15.79 3.03
N THR A 4 -1.26 -14.71 3.68
CA THR A 4 -2.06 -13.62 3.10
C THR A 4 -1.10 -12.59 2.52
N LYS A 5 -1.00 -12.55 1.19
CA LYS A 5 -0.23 -11.50 0.50
C LYS A 5 -1.08 -10.24 0.39
N ILE A 6 -0.56 -9.11 0.85
CA ILE A 6 -1.18 -7.78 0.76
C ILE A 6 -0.35 -6.93 -0.19
N ASN A 7 -0.99 -6.43 -1.25
CA ASN A 7 -0.34 -5.60 -2.26
C ASN A 7 -0.58 -4.12 -1.93
N LEU A 8 0.48 -3.43 -1.50
CA LEU A 8 0.47 -2.03 -1.16
C LEU A 8 0.73 -1.17 -2.41
N VAL A 9 -0.12 -0.17 -2.62
CA VAL A 9 0.04 0.88 -3.63
C VAL A 9 0.29 2.19 -2.90
N LEU A 10 1.55 2.63 -2.86
CA LEU A 10 1.95 3.82 -2.10
C LEU A 10 1.96 5.06 -2.99
N PHE A 11 1.14 6.05 -2.65
CA PHE A 11 1.16 7.37 -3.26
C PHE A 11 2.02 8.33 -2.43
N GLY A 12 3.11 8.82 -3.00
CA GLY A 12 3.98 9.79 -2.36
C GLY A 12 5.12 9.17 -1.54
N ILE A 13 6.35 9.36 -2.02
CA ILE A 13 7.58 8.91 -1.36
C ILE A 13 8.34 10.05 -0.64
N GLY A 14 7.63 11.11 -0.24
CA GLY A 14 8.21 12.15 0.59
C GLY A 14 8.64 11.63 1.97
N ASN A 15 8.88 12.53 2.92
CA ASN A 15 9.37 12.15 4.26
C ASN A 15 8.52 11.05 4.92
N VAL A 16 7.18 11.17 4.84
CA VAL A 16 6.26 10.21 5.44
C VAL A 16 6.27 8.87 4.69
N GLY A 17 6.13 8.88 3.36
CA GLY A 17 6.15 7.65 2.56
C GLY A 17 7.46 6.88 2.68
N SER A 18 8.61 7.58 2.66
CA SER A 18 9.92 6.97 2.88
C SER A 18 10.07 6.38 4.29
N ALA A 19 9.56 7.05 5.32
CA ALA A 19 9.53 6.51 6.68
C ALA A 19 8.64 5.26 6.78
N PHE A 20 7.49 5.26 6.12
CA PHE A 20 6.56 4.13 6.08
C PHE A 20 7.17 2.91 5.38
N ILE A 21 7.82 3.08 4.22
CA ILE A 21 8.56 2.00 3.54
C ILE A 21 9.56 1.34 4.51
N ASN A 22 10.37 2.15 5.20
CA ASN A 22 11.36 1.65 6.15
C ASN A 22 10.72 0.86 7.31
N GLN A 23 9.54 1.27 7.77
CA GLN A 23 8.83 0.54 8.82
C GLN A 23 8.28 -0.80 8.31
N VAL A 24 7.71 -0.84 7.10
CA VAL A 24 7.24 -2.10 6.49
C VAL A 24 8.40 -3.06 6.30
N ILE A 25 9.56 -2.62 5.80
CA ILE A 25 10.76 -3.46 5.64
C ILE A 25 11.19 -4.05 6.98
N LYS A 26 11.25 -3.22 8.04
CA LYS A 26 11.64 -3.67 9.39
C LYS A 26 10.67 -4.70 9.98
N GLN A 27 9.39 -4.60 9.69
CA GLN A 27 8.35 -5.45 10.28
C GLN A 27 7.99 -6.65 9.40
N GLN A 28 8.37 -6.67 8.12
CA GLN A 28 7.97 -7.70 7.16
C GLN A 28 8.24 -9.11 7.66
N GLN A 29 9.43 -9.35 8.23
CA GLN A 29 9.79 -10.69 8.70
C GLN A 29 8.92 -11.13 9.89
N SER A 30 8.70 -10.25 10.87
CA SER A 30 7.82 -10.54 12.02
C SER A 30 6.38 -10.78 11.58
N LEU A 31 5.84 -9.96 10.68
CA LEU A 31 4.46 -10.13 10.18
C LEU A 31 4.25 -11.44 9.45
N LEU A 32 5.25 -11.85 8.65
CA LEU A 32 5.21 -13.13 7.95
C LEU A 32 5.24 -14.30 8.94
N GLN A 33 6.14 -14.24 9.94
CA GLN A 33 6.33 -15.34 10.89
C GLN A 33 5.22 -15.46 11.93
N GLU A 34 4.74 -14.33 12.45
CA GLU A 34 3.82 -14.30 13.59
C GLU A 34 2.35 -14.26 13.14
N LYS A 35 2.07 -13.65 11.98
CA LYS A 35 0.70 -13.41 11.49
C LYS A 35 0.38 -14.06 10.15
N ASN A 36 1.35 -14.69 9.47
CA ASN A 36 1.21 -15.18 8.09
C ASN A 36 0.81 -14.06 7.10
N ILE A 37 1.20 -12.81 7.37
CA ILE A 37 0.91 -11.67 6.50
C ILE A 37 2.19 -11.30 5.74
N GLU A 38 2.11 -11.31 4.42
CA GLU A 38 3.18 -10.83 3.55
C GLU A 38 2.81 -9.47 2.97
N LEU A 39 3.54 -8.42 3.37
CA LEU A 39 3.39 -7.09 2.81
C LEU A 39 4.32 -6.90 1.61
N VAL A 40 3.77 -6.44 0.49
CA VAL A 40 4.50 -6.22 -0.77
C VAL A 40 4.14 -4.85 -1.34
N PHE A 41 5.13 -4.00 -1.58
CA PHE A 41 4.91 -2.77 -2.35
C PHE A 41 4.86 -3.08 -3.84
N ALA A 42 3.65 -3.35 -4.35
CA ALA A 42 3.42 -3.66 -5.75
C ALA A 42 3.62 -2.43 -6.65
N ILE A 43 3.18 -1.26 -6.15
CA ILE A 43 3.31 0.01 -6.85
C ILE A 43 3.73 1.09 -5.86
N ILE A 44 4.69 1.92 -6.24
CA ILE A 44 5.09 3.12 -5.50
C ILE A 44 5.05 4.29 -6.47
N THR A 45 4.49 5.43 -6.07
CA THR A 45 4.45 6.64 -6.91
C THR A 45 5.08 7.85 -6.24
N ASN A 46 5.66 8.73 -7.05
CA ASN A 46 6.01 10.08 -6.67
C ASN A 46 5.12 11.08 -7.44
N SER A 47 5.44 12.39 -7.39
CA SER A 47 4.63 13.42 -8.04
C SER A 47 4.47 13.28 -9.56
N THR A 48 5.35 12.53 -10.23
CA THR A 48 5.36 12.42 -11.70
C THR A 48 5.41 10.98 -12.21
N LEU A 49 5.76 10.02 -11.37
CA LEU A 49 6.24 8.72 -11.80
C LEU A 49 5.73 7.58 -10.93
N ALA A 50 5.40 6.46 -11.56
CA ALA A 50 5.11 5.19 -10.89
C ALA A 50 6.27 4.19 -11.06
N PHE A 51 6.47 3.39 -10.02
CA PHE A 51 7.44 2.32 -9.92
C PHE A 51 6.69 1.02 -9.65
N PHE A 52 6.81 0.06 -10.56
CA PHE A 52 6.15 -1.25 -10.50
C PHE A 52 7.12 -2.35 -10.08
N GLU A 53 6.73 -3.19 -9.12
CA GLU A 53 7.61 -4.23 -8.58
C GLU A 53 8.10 -5.14 -9.70
N ARG A 54 9.42 -5.36 -9.79
CA ARG A 54 9.97 -6.37 -10.72
C ARG A 54 10.02 -7.72 -10.03
N GLU A 55 9.64 -8.76 -10.78
CA GLU A 55 9.74 -10.15 -10.33
C GLU A 55 11.11 -10.47 -9.72
N GLY A 56 11.10 -11.03 -8.51
CA GLY A 56 12.29 -11.52 -7.81
C GLY A 56 13.00 -10.55 -6.85
N GLN A 57 12.53 -9.31 -6.69
CA GLN A 57 13.11 -8.33 -5.75
C GLN A 57 12.07 -7.73 -4.78
N LYS A 58 11.50 -8.58 -3.90
CA LYS A 58 10.49 -8.16 -2.92
C LYS A 58 11.01 -7.04 -2.01
N ASN A 59 10.30 -5.92 -1.98
CA ASN A 59 10.59 -4.75 -1.12
C ASN A 59 12.03 -4.20 -1.19
N ARG A 60 12.81 -4.57 -2.22
CA ARG A 60 14.16 -4.04 -2.48
C ARG A 60 14.10 -2.81 -3.38
N TRP A 61 13.19 -1.92 -3.04
CA TRP A 61 13.12 -0.59 -3.62
C TRP A 61 14.28 0.30 -3.16
N ASP A 62 15.07 -0.19 -2.18
CA ASP A 62 16.37 0.27 -1.67
C ASP A 62 16.91 1.51 -2.38
N ALA A 63 16.33 2.67 -2.05
CA ALA A 63 16.77 4.03 -2.34
C ALA A 63 17.16 4.38 -3.80
N ASP A 64 17.15 3.42 -4.71
CA ASP A 64 17.65 3.53 -6.08
C ASP A 64 16.43 3.41 -7.01
N PHE A 65 15.63 4.47 -6.97
CA PHE A 65 14.56 4.78 -7.92
C PHE A 65 15.10 5.05 -9.34
N THR A 66 16.29 4.52 -9.67
CA THR A 66 17.01 4.67 -10.93
C THR A 66 16.42 3.83 -12.05
N LYS A 67 15.49 2.92 -11.74
CA LYS A 67 14.77 2.13 -12.74
C LYS A 67 13.73 2.99 -13.44
N SER A 68 13.81 3.01 -14.78
CA SER A 68 13.03 3.84 -15.71
C SER A 68 11.60 4.09 -15.22
N PRO A 69 11.37 5.27 -14.62
CA PRO A 69 10.05 5.60 -14.13
C PRO A 69 9.13 5.96 -15.30
N ALA A 70 7.84 5.65 -15.21
CA ALA A 70 6.84 6.00 -16.22
C ALA A 70 5.84 7.01 -15.67
N PRO A 71 5.44 8.03 -16.45
CA PRO A 71 4.27 8.84 -16.12
C PRO A 71 3.07 7.94 -15.88
N PHE A 72 2.25 8.28 -14.88
CA PHE A 72 1.08 7.49 -14.53
C PHE A 72 -0.16 8.35 -14.38
N THR A 73 -1.30 7.71 -14.57
CA THR A 73 -2.61 8.15 -14.12
C THR A 73 -3.16 7.10 -13.14
N ILE A 74 -4.18 7.46 -12.37
CA ILE A 74 -4.86 6.48 -11.51
C ILE A 74 -5.43 5.32 -12.34
N GLN A 75 -5.89 5.59 -13.56
CA GLN A 75 -6.35 4.54 -14.46
C GLN A 75 -5.22 3.57 -14.81
N ASN A 76 -4.00 4.05 -15.07
CA ASN A 76 -2.86 3.16 -15.34
C ASN A 76 -2.54 2.24 -14.16
N ILE A 77 -2.72 2.72 -12.92
CA ILE A 77 -2.54 1.92 -11.71
C ILE A 77 -3.60 0.82 -11.63
N ILE A 78 -4.87 1.17 -11.88
CA ILE A 78 -5.98 0.23 -11.86
C ILE A 78 -5.81 -0.84 -12.94
N ASP A 79 -5.47 -0.41 -14.16
CA ASP A 79 -5.26 -1.31 -15.29
C ASP A 79 -4.11 -2.29 -15.01
N TYR A 80 -2.97 -1.78 -14.51
CA TYR A 80 -1.86 -2.64 -14.11
C TYR A 80 -2.26 -3.64 -13.02
N SER A 81 -2.97 -3.19 -11.97
CA SER A 81 -3.39 -4.08 -10.89
C SER A 81 -4.29 -5.21 -11.38
N LYS A 82 -5.14 -4.93 -12.38
CA LYS A 82 -5.98 -5.94 -13.02
C LYS A 82 -5.17 -6.88 -13.90
N GLU A 83 -4.29 -6.35 -14.75
CA GLU A 83 -3.43 -7.13 -15.64
C GLU A 83 -2.48 -8.07 -14.88
N ALA A 84 -1.97 -7.62 -13.73
CA ALA A 84 -1.11 -8.39 -12.85
C ALA A 84 -1.89 -9.26 -11.84
N GLU A 85 -3.23 -9.33 -11.96
CA GLU A 85 -4.12 -10.11 -11.09
C GLU A 85 -3.86 -9.88 -9.59
N LEU A 86 -3.63 -8.61 -9.22
CA LEU A 86 -3.35 -8.26 -7.83
C LEU A 86 -4.64 -8.33 -7.00
N GLU A 87 -4.60 -9.14 -5.95
CA GLU A 87 -5.62 -9.20 -4.91
C GLU A 87 -5.17 -8.45 -3.64
N ASN A 88 -6.07 -8.26 -2.67
CA ASN A 88 -5.76 -7.67 -1.35
C ASN A 88 -5.01 -6.33 -1.48
N LEU A 89 -5.58 -5.43 -2.28
CA LEU A 89 -5.00 -4.15 -2.65
C LEU A 89 -5.30 -3.10 -1.59
N ILE A 90 -4.25 -2.45 -1.08
CA ILE A 90 -4.38 -1.31 -0.18
C ILE A 90 -3.65 -0.10 -0.78
N ALA A 91 -4.41 0.93 -1.12
CA ALA A 91 -3.90 2.24 -1.50
C ALA A 91 -3.51 3.04 -0.24
N ILE A 92 -2.24 3.41 -0.15
CA ILE A 92 -1.68 4.23 0.93
C ILE A 92 -1.42 5.63 0.40
N ASP A 93 -2.24 6.60 0.79
CA ASP A 93 -2.06 8.00 0.44
C ASP A 93 -1.14 8.69 1.44
N ALA A 94 0.11 8.88 1.03
CA ALA A 94 1.12 9.68 1.72
C ALA A 94 1.38 11.04 1.06
N THR A 95 0.43 11.52 0.26
CA THR A 95 0.52 12.78 -0.49
C THR A 95 -0.28 13.90 0.17
N THR A 96 0.13 15.14 -0.09
CA THR A 96 -0.70 16.32 0.21
C THR A 96 -1.58 16.73 -0.98
N SER A 97 -1.80 15.82 -1.94
CA SER A 97 -2.45 16.13 -3.21
C SER A 97 -3.95 15.89 -3.14
N ALA A 98 -4.75 16.91 -3.42
CA ALA A 98 -6.20 16.77 -3.56
C ALA A 98 -6.59 15.85 -4.74
N GLU A 99 -5.71 15.68 -5.72
CA GLU A 99 -5.93 14.79 -6.86
C GLU A 99 -6.07 13.32 -6.44
N ILE A 100 -5.26 12.89 -5.47
CA ILE A 100 -5.30 11.52 -4.95
C ILE A 100 -6.59 11.32 -4.15
N VAL A 101 -6.98 12.30 -3.32
CA VAL A 101 -8.25 12.29 -2.57
C VAL A 101 -9.46 12.19 -3.51
N ASN A 102 -9.47 12.97 -4.59
CA ASN A 102 -10.53 12.93 -5.60
C ASN A 102 -10.62 11.59 -6.35
N SER A 103 -9.61 10.73 -6.21
CA SER A 103 -9.53 9.42 -6.85
C SER A 103 -9.93 8.27 -5.91
N TYR A 104 -10.30 8.56 -4.66
CA TYR A 104 -10.67 7.54 -3.68
C TYR A 104 -11.87 6.70 -4.12
N ASP A 105 -12.93 7.34 -4.62
CA ASP A 105 -14.12 6.62 -5.09
C ASP A 105 -13.76 5.63 -6.21
N LEU A 106 -12.94 6.08 -7.17
CA LEU A 106 -12.49 5.24 -8.27
C LEU A 106 -11.64 4.05 -7.80
N LEU A 107 -10.78 4.25 -6.79
CA LEU A 107 -9.97 3.17 -6.20
C LEU A 107 -10.85 2.17 -5.44
N LEU A 108 -11.81 2.65 -4.63
CA LEU A 108 -12.76 1.80 -3.90
C LEU A 108 -13.62 0.96 -4.86
N GLU A 109 -14.12 1.56 -5.94
CA GLU A 109 -14.87 0.86 -6.99
C GLU A 109 -14.06 -0.23 -7.69
N ASN A 110 -12.72 -0.17 -7.60
CA ASN A 110 -11.80 -1.15 -8.18
C ASN A 110 -11.13 -2.04 -7.13
N ASN A 111 -11.77 -2.23 -5.98
CA ASN A 111 -11.38 -3.16 -4.90
C ASN A 111 -10.08 -2.80 -4.17
N PHE A 112 -9.75 -1.52 -4.09
CA PHE A 112 -8.68 -1.05 -3.21
C PHE A 112 -9.28 -0.62 -1.87
N ASP A 113 -8.75 -1.14 -0.77
CA ASP A 113 -8.89 -0.45 0.52
C ASP A 113 -8.01 0.80 0.54
N ILE A 114 -8.43 1.84 1.26
CA ILE A 114 -7.71 3.12 1.28
C ILE A 114 -7.30 3.47 2.71
N LEU A 115 -6.02 3.78 2.88
CA LEU A 115 -5.48 4.38 4.10
C LEU A 115 -4.76 5.68 3.73
N SER A 116 -5.00 6.76 4.46
CA SER A 116 -4.28 8.01 4.28
C SER A 116 -3.46 8.35 5.52
N VAL A 117 -2.19 8.70 5.32
CA VAL A 117 -1.31 9.17 6.40
C VAL A 117 -1.66 10.59 6.85
N ASN A 118 -2.34 11.34 5.98
CA ASN A 118 -2.68 12.76 6.17
C ASN A 118 -4.12 12.97 6.66
N SER A 119 -4.86 11.90 6.92
CA SER A 119 -6.18 12.01 7.51
C SER A 119 -6.09 12.64 8.90
N ASN A 120 -6.41 13.94 8.96
CA ASN A 120 -6.96 14.59 10.15
C ASN A 120 -8.37 14.05 10.47
N SER A 121 -8.58 12.73 10.40
CA SER A 121 -9.85 12.07 10.70
C SER A 121 -10.01 11.75 12.18
N THR A 122 -9.32 12.49 13.06
CA THR A 122 -9.66 12.52 14.48
C THR A 122 -9.82 13.95 14.93
N ILE A 123 -11.08 14.37 15.05
CA ILE A 123 -11.45 15.32 16.09
C ILE A 123 -11.00 14.67 17.42
N GLN A 124 -9.92 15.22 17.99
CA GLN A 124 -9.22 14.89 19.27
C GLN A 124 -7.94 14.01 19.13
N GLU A 125 -6.83 14.57 19.62
CA GLU A 125 -5.40 14.14 19.62
C GLU A 125 -5.07 12.70 20.11
N PRO A 126 -3.82 12.16 19.93
CA PRO A 126 -2.57 12.82 19.50
C PRO A 126 -1.86 12.18 18.28
N GLU A 127 -1.07 12.99 17.59
CA GLU A 127 0.08 12.66 16.72
C GLU A 127 -0.03 11.33 15.91
N VAL A 128 -0.48 11.42 14.65
CA VAL A 128 -0.44 10.31 13.68
C VAL A 128 1.02 9.98 13.38
N THR A 129 1.62 9.12 14.20
CA THR A 129 2.92 8.54 13.93
C THR A 129 2.73 7.39 12.92
N PRO A 130 3.70 7.14 12.01
CA PRO A 130 3.61 6.07 11.01
C PRO A 130 3.36 4.67 11.60
N VAL A 131 3.56 4.47 12.91
CA VAL A 131 3.25 3.25 13.67
C VAL A 131 1.76 2.85 13.58
N ASN A 132 0.83 3.79 13.42
CA ASN A 132 -0.60 3.49 13.36
C ASN A 132 -1.00 2.77 12.04
N LEU A 133 -0.31 3.03 10.92
CA LEU A 133 -0.68 2.49 9.62
C LEU A 133 -0.49 0.97 9.51
N ILE A 134 0.59 0.42 10.08
CA ILE A 134 0.84 -1.02 10.00
C ILE A 134 -0.23 -1.82 10.74
N ASN A 135 -0.71 -1.33 11.89
CA ASN A 135 -1.80 -1.97 12.62
C ASN A 135 -3.11 -1.95 11.82
N GLN A 136 -3.43 -0.85 11.12
CA GLN A 136 -4.60 -0.77 10.26
C GLN A 136 -4.51 -1.75 9.09
N ILE A 137 -3.33 -1.88 8.46
CA ILE A 137 -3.08 -2.88 7.41
C ILE A 137 -3.29 -4.29 7.94
N ILE A 138 -2.82 -4.59 9.17
CA ILE A 138 -3.03 -5.90 9.80
C ILE A 138 -4.52 -6.19 9.98
N GLN A 139 -5.32 -5.22 10.43
CA GLN A 139 -6.76 -5.42 10.60
C GLN A 139 -7.48 -5.68 9.27
N ILE A 140 -7.10 -4.96 8.21
CA ILE A 140 -7.62 -5.22 6.85
C ILE A 140 -7.21 -6.61 6.37
N ALA A 141 -5.96 -7.02 6.57
CA ALA A 141 -5.47 -8.35 6.21
C ALA A 141 -6.21 -9.47 6.94
N GLU A 142 -6.48 -9.29 8.24
CA GLU A 142 -7.28 -10.22 9.05
C GLU A 142 -8.75 -10.29 8.54
N HIS A 143 -9.29 -9.19 8.01
CA HIS A 143 -10.60 -9.17 7.36
C HIS A 143 -10.60 -9.97 6.05
N TYR A 144 -9.59 -9.79 5.18
CA TYR A 144 -9.47 -10.56 3.93
C TYR A 144 -9.41 -12.08 4.19
N GLU A 145 -8.63 -12.51 5.17
CA GLU A 145 -8.57 -13.92 5.59
C GLU A 145 -9.95 -14.45 6.03
N THR A 146 -10.69 -13.64 6.78
CA THR A 146 -12.01 -14.02 7.26
C THR A 146 -13.01 -14.18 6.12
N GLN A 147 -13.01 -13.27 5.13
CA GLN A 147 -13.87 -13.36 3.95
C GLN A 147 -13.54 -14.59 3.11
N LYS A 148 -12.25 -14.86 2.88
CA LYS A 148 -11.79 -16.02 2.12
C LYS A 148 -12.27 -17.35 2.73
N ARG A 149 -12.32 -17.45 4.05
CA ARG A 149 -12.83 -18.64 4.76
C ARG A 149 -14.34 -18.82 4.70
N GLN A 150 -15.11 -17.77 4.45
CA GLN A 150 -16.58 -17.86 4.35
C GLN A 150 -17.04 -18.34 2.97
N ILE A 151 -16.17 -18.22 1.95
CA ILE A 151 -16.46 -18.56 0.55
C ILE A 151 -15.89 -19.94 0.18
N ALA A 152 -15.00 -20.51 1.01
CA ALA A 152 -14.39 -21.84 0.84
C ALA A 152 -15.19 -22.95 1.53
#